data_AF-A0A9E2UUK1-F1
#
_entry.id   AF-A0A9E2UUK1-F1
#
_cell.length_a   1.000
_cell.length_b   1.000
_cell.length_c   1.000
_cell.angle_alpha   90.00
_cell.angle_beta   90.00
_cell.angle_gamma   90.00
#
_symmetry.space_group_name_H-M   'P 1'
#
loop_
_entity.id
_entity.type
_entity.pdbx_description
1 polymer ?
#
loop_
_entity_poly.entity_id
_entity_poly.type
_entity_poly.pdbx_seq_one_letter_code
_entity_poly.pdbx_strand_id
1 'polypeptide(L)' 'GLKKILAILPAMRKPTVSNLSQAGWLALETVIDEKVVRDLIPRLKKAGAEGIIEYPLNKVIH' A
#
# COMPACT_ATOMS: atom_id res chain seq x y z
N GLY A 1 6.32 10.30 2.13
CA GLY A 1 6.50 10.27 3.60
C GLY A 1 5.39 9.44 4.24
N LEU A 2 5.72 8.54 5.17
CA LEU A 2 4.83 7.48 5.68
C LEU A 2 3.40 7.94 6.04
N LYS A 3 3.25 9.02 6.81
CA LYS A 3 1.93 9.55 7.20
C LYS A 3 1.04 9.91 6.01
N LYS A 4 1.61 10.46 4.94
CA LYS A 4 0.86 10.80 3.70
C LYS A 4 0.39 9.55 2.98
N ILE A 5 1.22 8.51 2.95
CA ILE A 5 0.87 7.21 2.34
C ILE A 5 -0.26 6.54 3.12
N LEU A 6 -0.14 6.49 4.46
CA LEU A 6 -1.17 5.91 5.33
C LEU A 6 -2.53 6.63 5.22
N ALA A 7 -2.53 7.94 4.96
CA ALA A 7 -3.76 8.71 4.75
C ALA A 7 -4.41 8.50 3.37
N ILE A 8 -3.66 8.00 2.38
CA ILE A 8 -4.16 7.68 1.04
C ILE A 8 -4.79 6.29 1.02
N LEU A 9 -4.22 5.33 1.75
CA LEU A 9 -4.69 3.96 1.78
C LEU A 9 -6.07 3.86 2.48
N PRO A 10 -7.01 3.07 1.94
CA PRO A 10 -8.34 2.93 2.51
C PRO A 10 -8.29 2.28 3.90
N ALA A 11 -9.11 2.80 4.83
CA ALA A 11 -9.03 2.50 6.25
C ALA A 11 -9.58 1.12 6.68
N MET A 12 -10.23 0.36 5.78
CA MET A 12 -10.91 -0.89 6.14
C MET A 12 -9.97 -1.96 6.70
N ARG A 13 -8.70 -1.97 6.27
CA ARG A 13 -7.65 -2.82 6.84
C ARG A 13 -6.40 -1.97 7.02
N LYS A 14 -5.91 -1.84 8.26
CA LYS A 14 -4.64 -1.15 8.53
C LYS A 14 -3.55 -1.88 7.74
N PRO A 15 -2.70 -1.16 6.99
CA PRO A 15 -1.62 -1.80 6.25
C PRO A 15 -0.67 -2.51 7.21
N THR A 16 -0.12 -3.64 6.77
CA THR A 16 1.08 -4.21 7.38
C THR A 16 2.23 -3.26 7.11
N VAL A 17 3.04 -2.98 8.13
CA VAL A 17 4.23 -2.12 8.03
C VAL A 17 5.43 -2.91 8.54
N SER A 18 6.39 -3.16 7.66
CA SER A 18 7.58 -3.97 7.94
C SER A 18 8.86 -3.18 7.66
N ASN A 19 9.85 -3.27 8.54
CA ASN A 19 11.17 -2.69 8.29
C ASN A 19 11.91 -3.52 7.24
N LEU A 20 12.50 -2.85 6.25
CA LEU A 20 13.37 -3.51 5.28
C LEU A 20 14.81 -3.60 5.82
N SER A 21 15.60 -4.47 5.19
CA SER A 21 17.04 -4.61 5.50
C SER A 21 17.81 -3.30 5.30
N GLN A 22 17.36 -2.46 4.36
CA GLN A 22 17.88 -1.12 4.18
C GLN A 22 17.30 -0.17 5.24
N ALA A 23 18.19 0.41 6.05
CA ALA A 23 17.80 1.35 7.09
C ALA A 23 16.99 2.53 6.50
N GLY A 24 15.92 2.90 7.19
CA GLY A 24 15.02 3.99 6.78
C GLY A 24 13.96 3.60 5.75
N TRP A 25 13.97 2.37 5.24
CA TRP A 25 12.94 1.86 4.33
C TRP A 25 11.90 1.00 5.03
N LEU A 26 10.66 1.14 4.57
CA LEU A 26 9.50 0.40 5.05
C LEU A 26 8.78 -0.25 3.88
N ALA A 27 8.42 -1.52 4.03
CA ALA A 27 7.42 -2.16 3.19
C ALA A 27 6.03 -1.91 3.78
N LEU A 28 5.09 -1.56 2.90
CA LEU A 28 3.68 -1.47 3.24
C LEU A 28 2.89 -2.44 2.37
N GLU A 29 2.12 -3.31 3.01
CA GLU A 29 1.17 -4.17 2.32
C GLU A 29 -0.25 -3.88 2.79
N THR A 30 -1.20 -3.83 1.86
CA THR A 30 -2.63 -3.72 2.20
C THR A 30 -3.48 -4.38 1.13
N VAL A 31 -4.67 -4.83 1.54
CA VAL A 31 -5.69 -5.35 0.64
C VAL A 31 -6.67 -4.22 0.33
N ILE A 32 -6.84 -3.91 -0.94
CA ILE A 32 -7.72 -2.85 -1.44
C ILE A 32 -8.71 -3.39 -2.46
N ASP A 33 -9.80 -2.66 -2.68
CA ASP A 33 -10.73 -2.93 -3.79
C ASP A 33 -10.01 -2.61 -5.11
N GLU A 34 -10.08 -3.53 -6.07
CA GLU A 34 -9.48 -3.36 -7.40
C GLU A 34 -9.97 -2.07 -8.09
N LYS A 35 -11.22 -1.67 -7.85
CA LYS A 35 -11.82 -0.48 -8.47
C LYS A 35 -11.10 0.82 -8.11
N VAL A 36 -10.41 0.87 -6.96
CA VAL A 36 -9.71 2.07 -6.49
C VAL A 36 -8.22 2.09 -6.86
N VAL A 37 -7.67 0.97 -7.34
CA VAL A 37 -6.25 0.82 -7.68
C VAL A 37 -5.76 1.89 -8.65
N ARG A 38 -6.51 2.08 -9.75
CA ARG A 38 -6.14 2.99 -10.84
C ARG A 38 -5.93 4.43 -10.35
N ASP A 39 -6.68 4.85 -9.34
CA ASP A 39 -6.59 6.18 -8.75
C ASP A 39 -5.56 6.25 -7.61
N LEU A 40 -5.36 5.15 -6.88
CA LEU A 40 -4.43 5.08 -5.76
C LEU A 40 -2.97 5.08 -6.20
N ILE A 41 -2.59 4.28 -7.20
CA ILE A 41 -1.19 4.15 -7.62
C ILE A 41 -0.55 5.52 -7.95
N PRO A 42 -1.17 6.40 -8.76
CA PRO A 42 -0.61 7.72 -9.04
C PRO A 42 -0.48 8.60 -7.77
N ARG A 43 -1.44 8.53 -6.86
CA ARG A 43 -1.42 9.29 -5.59
C ARG A 43 -0.30 8.81 -4.67
N LEU A 44 -0.10 7.50 -4.58
CA LEU A 44 0.96 6.87 -3.80
C LEU A 44 2.35 7.27 -4.34
N LYS A 45 2.55 7.18 -5.66
CA LYS A 45 3.80 7.65 -6.30
C LYS A 45 4.08 9.12 -6.00
N LYS A 46 3.08 10.00 -6.14
CA LYS A 46 3.19 11.43 -5.79
C LYS A 46 3.51 11.67 -4.30
N ALA A 47 3.11 10.75 -3.42
CA ALA A 47 3.42 10.81 -1.99
C ALA A 47 4.82 10.25 -1.64
N GLY A 48 5.56 9.75 -2.64
CA GLY A 48 6.90 9.19 -2.51
C GLY A 48 6.90 7.68 -2.23
N ALA A 49 5.86 6.94 -2.62
CA ALA A 49 5.91 5.49 -2.62
C ALA A 49 6.69 4.98 -3.84
N GLU A 50 7.55 4.00 -3.61
CA GLU A 50 8.42 3.38 -4.60
C GLU A 50 8.20 1.87 -4.62
N GLY A 51 8.55 1.20 -5.73
CA GLY A 51 8.47 -0.26 -5.81
C GLY A 51 7.06 -0.84 -5.62
N ILE A 52 6.01 -0.16 -6.10
CA ILE A 52 4.62 -0.62 -5.95
C ILE A 52 4.41 -1.88 -6.79
N ILE A 53 4.00 -2.96 -6.13
CA ILE A 53 3.60 -4.24 -6.73
C ILE A 53 2.16 -4.51 -6.32
N GLU A 54 1.34 -4.97 -7.27
CA GLU A 54 -0.02 -5.43 -7.01
C GLU A 54 -0.22 -6.84 -7.55
N TYR A 55 -1.10 -7.58 -6.89
CA TYR A 55 -1.49 -8.93 -7.31
C TYR A 55 -2.94 -9.18 -6.92
N PRO A 56 -3.75 -9.81 -7.80
CA PRO A 56 -5.11 -10.20 -7.47
C PRO A 56 -5.11 -11.34 -6.44
N LEU A 57 -6.04 -11.29 -5.50
CA LEU A 57 -6.26 -12.38 -4.56
C LEU A 57 -7.16 -13.45 -5.18
N ASN A 58 -6.66 -14.68 -5.26
CA ASN A 58 -7.41 -15.80 -5.85
C ASN A 58 -8.54 -16.33 -4.95
N LYS A 59 -8.32 -16.32 -3.63
CA LYS A 59 -9.27 -16.84 -2.65
C LYS A 59 -9.10 -16.08 -1.34
N VAL A 60 -10.20 -15.54 -0.83
CA VAL A 60 -10.24 -14.96 0.51
C VAL A 60 -11.06 -15.90 1.39
N ILE A 61 -10.44 -16.42 2.45
CA ILE A 61 -11.13 -17.18 3.49
C ILE A 61 -11.31 -16.26 4.68
N HIS A 62 -12.52 -16.24 5.24
CA HIS A 62 -12.88 -15.51 6.45
C HIS A 62 -13.18 -16.48 7.57
#